data_AF-A0A949B3U1-F1
#
_entry.id   AF-A0A949B3U1-F1
#
_cell.length_a   1.000
_cell.length_b   1.000
_cell.length_c   1.000
_cell.angle_alpha   90.00
_cell.angle_beta   90.00
_cell.angle_gamma   90.00
#
_symmetry.space_group_name_H-M   'P 1'
#
loop_
_entity.id
_entity.type
_entity.pdbx_description
1 polymer ?
#
loop_
_entity_poly.entity_id
_entity_poly.type
_entity_poly.pdbx_seq_one_letter_code
_entity_poly.pdbx_strand_id
1 'polypeptide(L)'
;MRFKVKENITEEELKRGLMSVTVDGVMSHLMGVLTGGVFLVAIALKLGASNFQIGLIAAIPPLMQLVQLPAIFLIEKFRSRKTVAVYSALIG
;
A
#
# COMPACT_ATOMS: atom_id res chain seq x y z
N MET A 1 0.53 3.96 -19.80
CA MET A 1 1.48 2.88 -20.11
C MET A 1 0.77 1.79 -20.90
N ARG A 2 1.20 1.49 -22.13
CA ARG A 2 0.55 0.54 -23.03
C ARG A 2 1.40 -0.73 -23.11
N PHE A 3 1.36 -1.55 -22.06
CA PHE A 3 1.97 -2.88 -22.07
C PHE A 3 1.22 -3.74 -23.10
N LYS A 4 1.82 -3.96 -24.27
CA LYS A 4 1.33 -4.95 -25.22
C LYS A 4 1.74 -6.32 -24.69
N VAL A 5 0.77 -7.22 -24.54
CA VAL A 5 1.02 -8.62 -24.17
C VAL A 5 1.96 -9.21 -25.23
N LYS A 6 3.14 -9.67 -24.81
CA LYS A 6 4.11 -10.37 -25.66
C LYS A 6 4.10 -11.85 -25.26
N GLU A 7 4.08 -12.75 -26.23
CA GLU A 7 4.07 -14.20 -25.99
C GLU A 7 5.45 -14.74 -25.59
N ASN A 8 6.53 -14.03 -25.92
CA ASN A 8 7.90 -14.38 -25.56
C ASN A 8 8.59 -13.21 -24.86
N ILE A 9 9.15 -13.45 -23.68
CA ILE A 9 9.87 -12.47 -22.86
C ILE A 9 11.34 -12.90 -22.85
N THR A 10 12.25 -12.01 -23.25
CA THR A 10 13.69 -12.29 -23.12
C THR A 10 14.13 -12.22 -21.66
N GLU A 11 15.20 -12.95 -21.28
CA GLU A 11 15.71 -12.93 -19.89
C GLU A 11 16.04 -11.51 -19.40
N GLU A 12 16.54 -10.64 -20.28
CA GLU A 12 16.79 -9.24 -19.94
C GLU A 12 15.50 -8.45 -19.63
N GLU A 13 14.43 -8.65 -20.41
CA GLU A 13 13.13 -8.02 -20.16
C GLU A 13 12.52 -8.54 -18.85
N LEU A 14 12.65 -9.84 -18.58
CA LEU A 14 12.20 -10.45 -17.33
C LEU A 14 12.96 -9.89 -16.13
N LYS A 15 14.29 -9.82 -16.19
CA LYS A 15 15.13 -9.28 -15.12
C LYS A 15 14.80 -7.80 -14.85
N ARG A 16 14.61 -7.00 -15.90
CA ARG A 16 14.20 -5.60 -15.78
C ARG A 16 12.81 -5.47 -15.15
N GLY A 17 11.85 -6.27 -15.60
CA GLY A 17 10.49 -6.28 -15.04
C GLY A 17 10.48 -6.64 -13.55
N LEU A 18 11.23 -7.68 -13.15
CA LEU A 18 11.39 -8.06 -11.75
C LEU A 18 12.03 -6.95 -10.93
N MET A 19 13.08 -6.29 -11.44
CA MET A 19 13.69 -5.13 -10.78
C MET A 19 12.69 -3.99 -10.59
N SER A 20 11.88 -3.69 -11.61
CA SER A 20 10.84 -2.67 -11.52
C SER A 20 9.79 -3.00 -10.46
N VAL A 21 9.34 -4.26 -10.37
CA VAL A 21 8.39 -4.70 -9.33
C VAL A 21 9.01 -4.62 -7.94
N THR A 22 10.28 -5.00 -7.79
CA THR A 22 10.98 -4.87 -6.50
C THR A 22 11.10 -3.41 -6.07
N VAL A 23 11.49 -2.51 -6.98
CA VAL A 23 11.58 -1.08 -6.68
C VAL A 23 10.21 -0.51 -6.32
N ASP A 24 9.16 -0.87 -7.06
CA ASP A 24 7.78 -0.46 -6.78
C ASP A 24 7.32 -0.96 -5.39
N GLY A 25 7.64 -2.21 -5.05
CA GLY A 25 7.38 -2.78 -3.74
C GLY A 25 8.10 -2.04 -2.61
N VAL A 26 9.38 -1.71 -2.79
CA VAL A 26 10.16 -0.93 -1.82
C VAL A 26 9.58 0.46 -1.65
N MET A 27 9.27 1.17 -2.73
CA MET A 27 8.70 2.52 -2.66
C MET A 27 7.32 2.53 -2.00
N SER A 28 6.47 1.55 -2.33
CA SER A 28 5.16 1.38 -1.69
C SER A 28 5.29 1.09 -0.19
N HIS A 29 6.27 0.26 0.20
CA HIS A 29 6.55 -0.01 1.60
C HIS A 29 7.05 1.24 2.34
N LEU A 30 7.97 1.99 1.75
CA LEU A 30 8.47 3.25 2.31
C LEU A 30 7.33 4.25 2.49
N MET A 31 6.45 4.40 1.51
CA MET A 31 5.25 5.23 1.64
C MET A 31 4.42 4.77 2.84
N GLY A 32 4.14 3.46 2.95
CA GLY A 32 3.39 2.90 4.08
C GLY A 32 4.02 3.15 5.45
N VAL A 33 5.35 3.14 5.56
CA VAL A 33 6.07 3.46 6.81
C VAL A 33 6.01 4.96 7.12
N LEU A 34 6.20 5.81 6.11
CA LEU A 34 6.19 7.27 6.25
C LEU A 34 4.81 7.83 6.57
N THR A 35 3.76 7.29 5.95
CA THR A 35 2.37 7.66 6.23
C THR A 35 1.78 6.90 7.42
N GLY A 36 2.49 5.88 7.90
CA GLY A 36 2.04 4.97 8.93
C GLY A 36 2.49 5.33 10.36
N GLY A 37 2.39 4.32 11.22
CA GLY A 37 2.44 4.50 12.67
C GLY A 37 3.74 5.07 13.23
N VAL A 38 4.91 4.68 12.71
CA VAL A 38 6.20 5.07 13.34
C VAL A 38 6.44 6.58 13.28
N PHE A 39 6.16 7.20 12.13
CA PHE A 39 6.32 8.65 11.97
C PHE A 39 5.29 9.43 12.80
N LEU A 40 4.02 8.97 12.80
CA LEU A 40 2.95 9.57 13.60
C LEU A 40 3.19 9.44 15.10
N VAL A 41 3.72 8.30 15.55
CA VAL A 41 4.12 8.06 16.95
C VAL A 41 5.27 8.99 17.36
N ALA A 42 6.27 9.20 16.49
CA ALA A 42 7.34 10.14 16.75
C ALA A 42 6.83 11.59 16.92
N ILE A 43 5.87 12.02 16.08
CA ILE A 43 5.20 13.32 16.23
C ILE A 43 4.40 13.39 17.54
N ALA A 44 3.64 12.34 17.86
CA ALA A 44 2.85 12.27 19.08
C ALA A 44 3.73 12.35 20.33
N LEU A 45 4.88 11.66 20.33
CA LEU A 45 5.89 11.77 21.40
C LEU A 45 6.38 13.20 21.56
N LYS A 46 6.68 13.90 20.45
CA LYS A 46 7.11 15.31 20.48
C LYS A 46 6.01 16.25 21.02
N LEU A 47 4.74 15.89 20.85
CA LEU A 47 3.58 16.61 21.40
C LEU A 47 3.27 16.28 22.86
N GLY A 48 4.05 15.38 23.50
CA GLY A 48 3.84 14.95 24.88
C GLY A 48 2.72 13.92 25.05
N ALA A 49 2.41 13.15 24.00
CA ALA A 49 1.37 12.13 24.05
C ALA A 49 1.68 11.03 25.08
N SER A 50 0.64 10.56 25.77
CA SER A 50 0.77 9.47 26.74
C SER A 50 0.96 8.11 26.05
N ASN A 51 1.50 7.14 26.78
CA ASN A 51 1.69 5.77 26.28
C ASN A 51 0.40 5.13 25.76
N PHE A 52 -0.76 5.50 26.33
CA PHE A 52 -2.07 5.05 25.85
C PHE A 52 -2.39 5.61 24.47
N GLN A 53 -2.15 6.91 24.24
CA GLN A 53 -2.40 7.55 22.95
C GLN A 53 -1.48 7.00 21.86
N ILE A 54 -0.22 6.72 22.21
CA ILE A 54 0.75 6.09 21.32
C ILE A 54 0.30 4.66 20.97
N GLY A 55 -0.13 3.88 21.97
CA GLY A 55 -0.67 2.54 21.76
C GLY A 55 -1.89 2.53 20.84
N LEU A 56 -2.78 3.53 20.97
CA LEU A 56 -3.94 3.67 20.10
C LEU A 56 -3.53 3.96 18.64
N ILE A 57 -2.60 4.90 18.42
CA ILE A 57 -2.08 5.22 17.08
C ILE A 57 -1.38 4.00 16.46
N ALA A 58 -0.59 3.26 17.25
CA ALA A 58 0.11 2.07 16.80
C ALA A 58 -0.83 0.89 16.49
N ALA A 59 -2.03 0.86 17.09
CA ALA A 59 -3.03 -0.17 16.83
C ALA A 59 -3.86 0.08 15.56
N ILE A 60 -3.85 1.30 14.99
CA ILE A 60 -4.62 1.61 13.77
C ILE A 60 -4.17 0.75 12.57
N PRO A 61 -2.86 0.65 12.23
CA PRO A 61 -2.41 -0.16 11.09
C PRO A 61 -2.85 -1.64 11.13
N PRO A 62 -2.67 -2.40 12.22
CA PRO A 62 -3.13 -3.79 12.26
C PRO A 62 -4.66 -3.91 12.21
N LEU A 63 -5.42 -2.96 12.78
CA LEU A 63 -6.88 -2.93 12.62
C LEU A 63 -7.27 -2.72 11.16
N MET A 64 -6.58 -1.84 10.44
CA MET A 64 -6.82 -1.62 9.01
C MET A 64 -6.48 -2.85 8.16
N GLN A 65 -5.49 -3.67 8.56
CA GLN A 65 -5.21 -4.95 7.91
C GLN A 65 -6.39 -5.93 8.01
N LEU A 66 -7.13 -5.94 9.11
CA LEU A 66 -8.34 -6.77 9.22
C LEU A 66 -9.42 -6.35 8.23
N VAL A 67 -9.53 -5.05 7.94
CA VAL A 67 -10.47 -4.50 6.95
C VAL A 67 -10.07 -4.87 5.51
N GLN A 68 -8.82 -5.28 5.25
CA GLN A 68 -8.40 -5.69 3.89
C GLN A 68 -9.17 -6.91 3.37
N LEU A 69 -9.47 -7.89 4.22
CA LEU A 69 -10.17 -9.12 3.80
C LEU A 69 -11.54 -8.84 3.14
N PRO A 70 -12.47 -8.10 3.77
CA PRO A 70 -13.74 -7.75 3.13
C PRO A 70 -13.55 -6.79 1.95
N ALA A 71 -12.53 -5.93 1.97
CA ALA A 71 -12.24 -5.04 0.85
C ALA A 71 -11.87 -5.82 -0.42
N ILE A 72 -11.05 -6.88 -0.31
CA ILE A 72 -10.70 -7.74 -1.44
C ILE A 72 -11.96 -8.40 -2.03
N PHE A 73 -12.82 -8.96 -1.17
CA PHE A 73 -14.09 -9.55 -1.61
C PHE A 73 -14.98 -8.55 -2.36
N LEU A 74 -15.05 -7.31 -1.87
CA LEU A 74 -15.80 -6.23 -2.50
C LEU A 74 -15.24 -5.91 -3.91
N ILE A 75 -13.92 -5.78 -4.03
CA ILE A 75 -13.24 -5.51 -5.30
C ILE A 75 -13.48 -6.62 -6.32
N GLU A 76 -13.40 -7.87 -5.88
CA GLU A 76 -13.68 -9.03 -6.74
C GLU A 76 -15.14 -9.07 -7.20
N LYS A 77 -16.09 -8.76 -6.30
CA LYS A 77 -17.53 -8.70 -6.63
C LYS A 77 -17.84 -7.64 -7.69
N PHE A 78 -17.17 -6.48 -7.64
CA PHE A 78 -17.41 -5.40 -8.61
C PHE A 78 -16.65 -5.57 -9.94
N ARG A 79 -15.73 -6.55 -10.06
CA ARG A 79 -14.92 -6.94 -11.26
C ARG A 79 -14.27 -5.79 -12.07
N SER A 80 -14.31 -4.56 -11.60
CA SER A 80 -13.86 -3.35 -12.31
C SER A 80 -12.59 -2.79 -11.69
N ARG A 81 -11.52 -3.61 -11.65
CA ARG A 81 -10.23 -3.30 -11.02
C ARG A 81 -9.69 -1.90 -11.36
N LYS A 82 -9.87 -1.44 -12.60
CA LYS A 82 -9.46 -0.09 -13.03
C LYS A 82 -10.29 1.02 -12.39
N THR A 83 -11.60 0.85 -12.33
CA THR A 83 -12.51 1.86 -11.78
C THR A 83 -12.28 2.04 -10.28
N VAL A 84 -12.11 0.94 -9.54
CA VAL A 84 -11.75 0.99 -8.12
C VAL A 84 -10.42 1.71 -7.92
N ALA A 85 -9.38 1.37 -8.70
CA ALA A 85 -8.07 2.02 -8.59
C ALA A 85 -8.12 3.53 -8.84
N VAL A 86 -8.91 3.97 -9.83
CA VAL A 86 -9.09 5.40 -10.14
C VAL A 86 -9.82 6.11 -9.00
N TYR A 87 -10.91 5.54 -8.47
CA TYR A 87 -11.64 6.14 -7.36
C TYR A 87 -10.82 6.15 -6.06
N SER A 88 -10.07 5.08 -5.77
CA SER A 88 -9.21 5.04 -4.58
C SER A 88 -8.09 6.06 -4.64
N ALA A 89 -7.50 6.30 -5.82
CA ALA A 89 -6.47 7.33 -6.01
C ALA A 89 -7.03 8.77 -6.04
N LEU A 90 -8.34 8.94 -6.21
CA LEU A 90 -9.02 10.24 -6.12
C LEU A 90 -9.46 10.57 -4.68
N ILE A 91 -9.80 9.53 -3.90
CA ILE A 91 -10.32 9.67 -2.54
C ILE A 91 -9.18 9.69 -1.50
N GLY A 92 -8.12 8.91 -1.72
CA GLY A 92 -6.92 8.88 -0.87
C GLY A 92 -5.84 9.81 -1.38
#